data_AF-A0A7X6PB31-F1
#
_entry.id   AF-A0A7X6PB31-F1
#
_cell.length_a   1.000
_cell.length_b   1.000
_cell.length_c   1.000
_cell.angle_alpha   90.00
_cell.angle_beta   90.00
_cell.angle_gamma   90.00
#
_symmetry.space_group_name_H-M   'P 1'
#
loop_
_entity.id
_entity.type
_entity.pdbx_description
1 polymer ?
#
loop_
_entity_poly.entity_id
_entity_poly.type
_entity_poly.pdbx_seq_one_letter_code
_entity_poly.pdbx_strand_id
1 'polypeptide(L)'
;MLILDWIVLGAFVLALVAFIVISMRSKDKTSTDYFLAGRDATWLAIGASIFASNIGSEHLVGLAGAGASSGMAMAHWEMHGWIILMLGWLFVPFYSRSGVFTMPEFLEKRYNKESRSVLSIISLVSYVLTKVAVTVYAGGVVFKDVFDIE
;
A
#
# COMPACT_ATOMS: atom_id res chain seq x y z
N MET A 1 9.74 0.91 -29.44
CA MET A 1 9.82 -0.30 -28.60
C MET A 1 10.17 -1.51 -29.45
N LEU A 2 11.08 -2.34 -28.97
CA LEU A 2 11.45 -3.58 -29.65
C LEU A 2 10.36 -4.64 -29.41
N ILE A 3 10.19 -5.59 -30.35
CA ILE A 3 9.23 -6.71 -30.23
C ILE A 3 9.45 -7.50 -28.92
N LEU A 4 10.69 -7.53 -28.43
CA LEU A 4 11.07 -8.18 -27.18
C LEU A 4 10.43 -7.52 -25.95
N ASP A 5 10.27 -6.19 -25.95
CA ASP A 5 9.63 -5.45 -24.85
C ASP A 5 8.16 -5.85 -24.70
N TRP A 6 7.46 -6.01 -25.83
CA TRP A 6 6.07 -6.46 -25.87
C TRP A 6 5.90 -7.90 -25.40
N ILE A 7 6.84 -8.78 -25.74
CA ILE A 7 6.83 -10.17 -25.27
C ILE A 7 7.03 -10.22 -23.75
N VAL A 8 7.98 -9.44 -23.22
CA VAL A 8 8.23 -9.39 -21.76
C VAL A 8 7.04 -8.79 -21.03
N LEU A 9 6.45 -7.70 -21.54
CA LEU A 9 5.25 -7.08 -20.97
C LEU A 9 4.07 -8.05 -20.96
N GLY A 10 3.80 -8.72 -22.10
CA GLY A 10 2.73 -9.72 -22.22
C GLY A 10 2.93 -10.90 -21.28
N ALA A 11 4.15 -11.43 -21.18
CA ALA A 11 4.49 -12.51 -20.26
C ALA A 11 4.31 -12.10 -18.79
N PHE A 12 4.71 -10.88 -18.43
CA PHE A 12 4.53 -10.35 -17.08
C PHE A 12 3.05 -10.22 -16.71
N VAL A 13 2.23 -9.63 -17.58
CA VAL A 13 0.79 -9.49 -17.35
C VAL A 13 0.12 -10.86 -17.27
N LEU A 14 0.46 -11.80 -18.15
CA LEU A 14 -0.07 -13.16 -18.12
C LEU A 14 0.32 -13.90 -16.84
N ALA A 15 1.58 -13.80 -16.40
CA ALA A 15 2.03 -14.39 -15.15
C ALA A 15 1.30 -13.80 -13.95
N LEU A 16 1.07 -12.48 -13.94
CA LEU A 16 0.36 -11.78 -12.88
C LEU A 16 -1.12 -12.21 -12.82
N VAL A 17 -1.80 -12.25 -13.97
CA VAL A 17 -3.18 -12.74 -14.07
C VAL A 17 -3.27 -14.21 -13.68
N ALA A 18 -2.35 -15.06 -14.15
CA ALA A 18 -2.30 -16.46 -13.78
C ALA A 18 -2.09 -16.63 -12.27
N PHE A 19 -1.19 -15.85 -11.66
CA PHE A 19 -0.96 -15.86 -10.22
C PHE A 19 -2.21 -15.43 -9.44
N ILE A 20 -2.89 -14.36 -9.86
CA ILE A 20 -4.16 -13.93 -9.25
C ILE A 20 -5.22 -15.02 -9.39
N VAL A 21 -5.38 -15.61 -10.58
CA VAL A 21 -6.40 -16.64 -10.84
C VAL A 21 -6.10 -17.92 -10.05
N ILE A 22 -4.83 -18.35 -9.97
CA ILE A 22 -4.41 -19.48 -9.14
C ILE A 22 -4.66 -19.16 -7.67
N SER A 23 -4.24 -17.99 -7.18
CA SER A 23 -4.47 -17.55 -5.80
C SER A 23 -5.96 -17.46 -5.46
N MET A 24 -6.80 -17.01 -6.39
CA MET A 24 -8.25 -16.98 -6.25
C MET A 24 -8.89 -18.37 -6.31
N ARG A 25 -8.37 -19.29 -7.12
CA ARG A 25 -8.88 -20.67 -7.24
C ARG A 25 -8.40 -21.59 -6.13
N SER A 26 -7.26 -21.30 -5.51
CA SER A 26 -6.84 -21.94 -4.26
C SER A 26 -7.70 -21.52 -3.05
N LYS A 27 -8.73 -20.68 -3.24
CA LYS A 27 -9.69 -20.24 -2.19
C LYS A 27 -10.85 -21.21 -1.97
N ASP A 28 -10.61 -22.52 -2.04
CA ASP A 28 -11.57 -23.51 -1.57
C ASP A 28 -11.08 -24.13 -0.26
N LYS A 29 -11.43 -23.45 0.85
CA LYS A 29 -12.11 -23.99 2.05
C LYS A 29 -11.78 -23.13 3.27
N THR A 30 -12.81 -22.43 3.73
CA THR A 30 -12.91 -21.75 5.03
C THR A 30 -12.34 -20.33 5.06
N SER A 31 -13.24 -19.37 5.23
CA SER A 31 -12.99 -17.96 5.58
C SER A 31 -12.08 -17.75 6.79
N THR A 32 -11.82 -18.82 7.57
CA THR A 32 -10.85 -18.87 8.66
C THR A 32 -9.40 -18.88 8.17
N ASP A 33 -9.02 -19.56 7.08
CA ASP A 33 -7.62 -19.65 6.61
C ASP A 33 -7.13 -18.39 5.88
N TYR A 34 -8.04 -17.57 5.34
CA TYR A 34 -7.70 -16.27 4.76
C TYR A 34 -7.39 -15.22 5.84
N PHE A 35 -8.02 -15.33 7.01
CA PHE A 35 -7.70 -14.52 8.21
C PHE A 35 -6.61 -15.16 9.07
N LEU A 36 -6.51 -16.50 9.08
CA LEU A 36 -5.42 -17.29 9.65
C LEU A 36 -4.43 -17.67 8.54
N ALA A 37 -3.84 -16.66 7.89
CA ALA A 37 -2.44 -16.77 7.49
C ALA A 37 -1.57 -16.86 8.75
N GLY A 38 -1.77 -17.95 9.50
CA GLY A 38 -1.05 -18.37 10.69
C GLY A 38 -1.17 -17.42 11.87
N ARG A 39 -1.30 -18.01 13.05
CA ARG A 39 -0.72 -17.43 14.26
C ARG A 39 0.83 -17.37 14.20
N ASP A 40 1.41 -17.61 13.01
CA ASP A 40 2.83 -17.76 12.65
C ASP A 40 3.16 -16.99 11.34
N ALA A 41 2.51 -15.87 11.06
CA ALA A 41 3.07 -14.92 10.10
C ALA A 41 4.45 -14.51 10.65
N THR A 42 5.52 -15.06 10.05
CA THR A 42 6.89 -14.80 10.48
C THR A 42 7.10 -13.28 10.47
N TRP A 43 7.83 -12.75 11.46
CA TRP A 43 8.05 -11.29 11.57
C TRP A 43 8.53 -10.65 10.25
N LEU A 44 9.30 -11.41 9.44
CA LEU A 44 9.71 -11.03 8.08
C LEU A 44 8.54 -10.87 7.11
N ALA A 45 7.56 -11.79 7.12
CA ALA A 45 6.39 -11.70 6.24
C ALA A 45 5.51 -10.49 6.61
N ILE A 46 5.34 -10.21 7.91
CA ILE A 46 4.61 -9.03 8.39
C ILE A 46 5.37 -7.75 7.98
N GLY A 47 6.68 -7.69 8.22
CA GLY A 47 7.52 -6.55 7.84
C GLY A 47 7.50 -6.30 6.34
N ALA A 48 7.65 -7.35 5.52
CA ALA A 48 7.59 -7.25 4.07
C ALA A 48 6.22 -6.78 3.56
N SER A 49 5.12 -7.22 4.19
CA SER A 49 3.77 -6.78 3.84
C SER A 49 3.53 -5.30 4.17
N ILE A 50 3.96 -4.85 5.35
CA ILE A 50 3.88 -3.44 5.75
C ILE A 50 4.72 -2.58 4.80
N PHE A 51 5.94 -3.02 4.48
CA PHE A 51 6.83 -2.33 3.55
C PHE A 51 6.24 -2.28 2.13
N ALA A 52 5.76 -3.41 1.60
CA ALA A 52 5.11 -3.47 0.28
C ALA A 52 3.82 -2.64 0.21
N SER A 53 3.11 -2.47 1.32
CA SER A 53 1.91 -1.61 1.40
C SER A 53 2.24 -0.12 1.44
N ASN A 54 3.46 0.24 1.84
CA ASN A 54 3.94 1.62 1.82
C ASN A 54 4.52 1.99 0.46
N ILE A 55 5.30 1.10 -0.17
CA ILE A 55 5.93 1.38 -1.46
C ILE A 55 4.93 1.22 -2.61
N GLY A 56 4.64 2.33 -3.29
CA GLY A 56 3.75 2.39 -4.45
C GLY A 56 4.34 3.17 -5.63
N SER A 57 3.55 3.34 -6.70
CA SER A 57 3.96 4.10 -7.89
C SER A 57 4.28 5.57 -7.58
N GLU A 58 3.70 6.12 -6.51
CA GLU A 58 4.03 7.44 -5.97
C GLU A 58 5.50 7.56 -5.56
N HIS A 59 6.10 6.51 -5.00
CA HIS A 59 7.52 6.51 -4.64
C HIS A 59 8.41 6.36 -5.89
N LEU A 60 7.99 5.56 -6.86
CA LEU A 60 8.78 5.33 -8.08
C LEU A 60 8.80 6.54 -9.02
N VAL A 61 7.68 7.23 -9.21
CA VAL A 61 7.61 8.39 -10.12
C VAL A 61 7.86 9.69 -9.37
N GLY A 62 7.21 9.86 -8.21
CA GLY A 62 7.30 11.09 -7.43
C GLY A 62 8.65 11.26 -6.73
N LEU A 63 9.08 10.26 -5.97
CA LEU A 63 10.35 10.32 -5.21
C LEU A 63 11.57 10.22 -6.14
N ALA A 64 11.53 9.44 -7.22
CA ALA A 64 12.61 9.45 -8.22
C ALA A 64 12.70 10.79 -8.96
N GLY A 65 11.56 11.40 -9.33
CA GLY A 65 11.51 12.72 -9.94
C GLY A 65 12.00 13.82 -9.00
N ALA A 66 11.62 13.76 -7.72
CA ALA A 66 12.12 14.66 -6.69
C ALA A 66 13.61 14.44 -6.41
N GLY A 67 14.10 13.21 -6.46
CA GLY A 67 15.53 12.88 -6.36
C GLY A 67 16.35 13.43 -7.52
N ALA A 68 15.79 13.44 -8.74
CA ALA A 68 16.45 14.03 -9.91
C ALA A 68 16.56 15.57 -9.81
N SER A 69 15.59 16.25 -9.19
CA SER A 69 15.59 17.72 -9.06
C SER A 69 16.28 18.23 -7.79
N SER A 70 16.09 17.57 -6.65
CA SER A 70 16.56 17.99 -5.32
C SER A 70 17.69 17.14 -4.73
N GLY A 71 18.10 16.08 -5.44
CA GLY A 71 19.16 15.18 -5.01
C GLY A 71 18.77 14.30 -3.82
N MET A 72 19.77 13.89 -3.03
CA MET A 72 19.61 13.01 -1.86
C MET A 72 18.86 13.65 -0.69
N ALA A 73 18.46 14.92 -0.76
CA ALA A 73 17.75 15.60 0.31
C ALA A 73 16.41 14.91 0.65
N MET A 74 15.69 14.40 -0.36
CA MET A 74 14.44 13.67 -0.16
C MET A 74 14.63 12.27 0.42
N ALA A 75 15.84 11.69 0.38
CA ALA A 75 16.12 10.40 1.01
C ALA A 75 15.97 10.46 2.54
N HIS A 76 16.09 11.65 3.15
CA HIS A 76 15.81 11.82 4.56
C HIS A 76 14.37 11.45 4.93
N TRP A 77 13.38 11.63 4.04
CA TRP A 77 11.99 11.26 4.34
C TRP A 77 11.85 9.75 4.60
N GLU A 78 12.44 8.93 3.73
CA GLU A 78 12.45 7.47 3.89
C GLU A 78 13.34 7.04 5.07
N MET A 79 14.45 7.75 5.30
CA MET A 79 15.35 7.46 6.41
C MET A 79 14.69 7.65 7.78
N HIS A 80 13.62 8.45 7.91
CA HIS A 80 12.84 8.56 9.15
C HIS A 80 11.87 7.39 9.40
N GLY A 81 11.83 6.39 8.51
CA GLY A 81 10.98 5.21 8.67
C GLY A 81 11.18 4.42 9.97
N TRP A 82 12.34 4.55 10.63
CA TRP A 82 12.59 3.96 11.96
C TRP A 82 11.63 4.46 13.04
N ILE A 83 11.01 5.62 12.87
CA ILE A 83 9.99 6.15 13.79
C ILE A 83 8.80 5.17 13.87
N ILE A 84 8.47 4.46 12.79
CA ILE A 84 7.40 3.45 12.77
C ILE A 84 7.72 2.30 13.74
N LEU A 85 8.99 1.93 13.93
CA LEU A 85 9.39 0.90 14.91
C LEU A 85 9.12 1.37 16.34
N MET A 86 9.41 2.64 16.64
CA MET A 86 9.11 3.23 17.96
C MET A 86 7.60 3.34 18.20
N LEU A 87 6.85 3.81 17.20
CA LEU A 87 5.39 3.89 17.26
C LEU A 87 4.78 2.50 17.40
N GLY A 88 5.32 1.50 16.70
CA GLY A 88 4.91 0.12 16.82
C GLY A 88 5.02 -0.36 18.27
N TRP A 89 6.16 -0.15 18.92
CA TRP A 89 6.35 -0.56 20.31
C TRP A 89 5.37 0.11 21.29
N LEU A 90 5.05 1.40 21.07
CA LEU A 90 4.15 2.16 21.94
C LEU A 90 2.67 1.85 21.68
N PHE A 91 2.25 1.82 20.41
CA PHE A 91 0.85 1.77 20.00
C PHE A 91 0.32 0.36 19.77
N VAL A 92 1.14 -0.61 19.35
CA VAL A 92 0.71 -2.02 19.19
C VAL A 92 0.12 -2.60 20.48
N PRO A 93 0.76 -2.50 21.66
CA PRO A 93 0.18 -3.06 22.89
C PRO A 93 -1.09 -2.33 23.32
N PHE A 94 -1.24 -1.06 22.94
CA PHE A 94 -2.42 -0.26 23.24
C PHE A 94 -3.60 -0.65 22.33
N TYR A 95 -3.37 -0.76 21.02
CA TYR A 95 -4.39 -1.21 20.07
C TYR A 95 -4.84 -2.65 20.34
N SER A 96 -3.89 -3.54 20.64
CA SER A 96 -4.19 -4.94 20.98
C SER A 96 -5.12 -5.08 22.19
N ARG A 97 -4.94 -4.26 23.23
CA ARG A 97 -5.85 -4.26 24.40
C ARG A 97 -7.21 -3.64 24.13
N SER A 98 -7.29 -2.67 23.21
CA SER A 98 -8.54 -1.96 22.92
C SER A 98 -9.52 -2.77 22.06
N GLY A 99 -9.04 -3.83 21.38
CA GLY A 99 -9.86 -4.78 20.62
C GLY A 99 -10.55 -4.20 19.39
N VAL A 100 -10.02 -3.09 18.86
CA VAL A 100 -10.55 -2.41 17.67
C VAL A 100 -9.75 -2.80 16.45
N PHE A 101 -10.44 -3.00 15.33
CA PHE A 101 -9.84 -3.48 14.09
C PHE A 101 -9.52 -2.33 13.13
N THR A 102 -10.18 -1.18 13.32
CA THR A 102 -10.02 -0.02 12.44
C THR A 102 -9.78 1.26 13.23
N MET A 103 -9.04 2.21 12.62
CA MET A 103 -8.76 3.52 13.23
C MET A 103 -10.05 4.32 13.55
N PRO A 104 -11.10 4.34 12.71
CA PRO A 104 -12.35 5.03 13.03
C PRO A 104 -13.11 4.38 14.19
N GLU A 105 -13.04 3.06 14.34
CA GLU A 105 -13.66 2.33 15.46
C GLU A 105 -12.94 2.61 16.79
N PHE A 106 -11.62 2.76 16.76
CA PHE A 106 -10.85 3.26 17.91
C PHE A 106 -11.36 4.64 18.38
N LEU A 107 -11.60 5.54 17.43
CA LEU A 107 -12.09 6.89 17.73
C LEU A 107 -13.57 6.89 18.15
N GLU A 108 -14.41 6.00 17.63
CA GLU A 108 -15.78 5.82 18.09
C GLU A 108 -15.83 5.40 19.56
N LYS A 109 -14.98 4.45 19.96
CA LYS A 109 -14.90 3.97 21.36
C LYS A 109 -14.36 5.03 22.32
N ARG A 110 -13.59 6.01 21.82
CA ARG A 110 -12.98 7.06 22.63
C ARG A 110 -13.80 8.35 22.72
N TYR A 111 -14.44 8.77 21.63
CA TYR A 111 -15.10 10.07 21.50
C TYR A 111 -16.61 9.94 21.33
N ASN A 112 -17.10 9.70 20.10
CA ASN A 112 -18.53 9.58 19.77
C ASN A 112 -18.72 9.09 18.32
N LYS A 113 -19.92 8.61 17.97
CA LYS A 113 -20.31 8.18 16.60
C LYS A 113 -20.19 9.27 15.54
N GLU A 114 -20.51 10.51 15.88
CA GLU A 114 -20.41 11.66 14.96
C GLU A 114 -18.96 11.90 14.51
N SER A 115 -18.00 11.78 15.43
CA SER A 115 -16.57 11.89 15.13
C SER A 115 -16.11 10.80 14.15
N ARG A 116 -16.64 9.57 14.27
CA ARG A 116 -16.33 8.48 13.33
C ARG A 116 -16.76 8.82 11.91
N SER A 117 -17.99 9.32 11.72
CA SER A 117 -18.51 9.63 10.39
C SER A 117 -17.70 10.74 9.72
N VAL A 118 -17.41 11.82 10.44
CA VAL A 118 -16.61 12.94 9.91
C VAL A 118 -15.20 12.49 9.53
N LEU A 119 -14.50 11.77 10.41
CA LEU A 119 -13.15 11.28 10.13
C LEU A 119 -13.12 10.25 9.00
N SER A 120 -14.12 9.36 8.92
CA SER A 120 -14.18 8.36 7.85
C SER A 120 -14.38 9.03 6.49
N ILE A 121 -15.27 10.02 6.40
CA ILE A 121 -15.50 10.79 5.17
C ILE A 121 -14.23 11.54 4.77
N ILE A 122 -13.63 12.30 5.69
CA ILE A 122 -12.41 13.08 5.40
C ILE A 122 -11.27 12.14 4.99
N SER A 123 -11.10 11.02 5.68
CA SER A 123 -10.04 10.05 5.37
C SER A 123 -10.26 9.40 4.02
N LEU A 124 -11.51 9.03 3.68
CA LEU A 124 -11.84 8.43 2.40
C LEU A 124 -11.62 9.42 1.25
N VAL A 125 -12.13 10.64 1.39
CA VAL A 125 -11.93 11.71 0.40
C VAL A 125 -10.45 12.02 0.22
N SER A 126 -9.71 12.16 1.32
CA SER A 126 -8.27 12.40 1.26
C SER A 126 -7.54 11.24 0.58
N TYR A 127 -7.88 9.99 0.90
CA TYR A 127 -7.27 8.81 0.30
C TYR A 127 -7.50 8.74 -1.22
N VAL A 128 -8.72 9.05 -1.67
CA VAL A 128 -9.05 9.08 -3.10
C VAL A 128 -8.31 10.22 -3.80
N LEU A 129 -8.35 11.43 -3.25
CA LEU A 129 -7.76 12.60 -3.89
C LEU A 129 -6.23 12.61 -3.86
N THR A 130 -5.61 12.02 -2.86
CA THR A 130 -4.14 12.01 -2.73
C THR A 130 -3.58 10.71 -3.30
N LYS A 131 -3.81 9.56 -2.66
CA LYS A 131 -3.19 8.30 -3.06
C LYS A 131 -3.68 7.79 -4.41
N VAL A 132 -5.00 7.69 -4.61
CA VAL A 132 -5.54 7.13 -5.86
C VAL A 132 -5.23 8.05 -7.04
N ALA A 133 -5.48 9.36 -6.89
CA ALA A 133 -5.19 10.31 -7.97
C ALA A 133 -3.70 10.36 -8.34
N VAL A 134 -2.79 10.41 -7.35
CA VAL A 134 -1.34 10.42 -7.61
C VAL A 134 -0.90 9.09 -8.24
N THR A 135 -1.43 7.96 -7.78
CA THR A 135 -1.12 6.64 -8.35
C THR A 135 -1.54 6.56 -9.83
N VAL A 136 -2.73 7.04 -10.16
CA VAL A 136 -3.24 7.07 -11.55
C VAL A 136 -2.45 8.06 -12.40
N TYR A 137 -2.14 9.26 -11.87
CA TYR A 137 -1.34 10.25 -12.57
C TYR A 137 0.08 9.74 -12.87
N ALA A 138 0.75 9.17 -11.86
CA ALA A 138 2.06 8.55 -12.02
C ALA A 138 2.03 7.42 -13.07
N GLY A 139 0.98 6.60 -13.06
CA GLY A 139 0.73 5.60 -14.10
C GLY A 139 0.62 6.24 -15.50
N GLY A 140 -0.19 7.28 -15.63
CA GLY A 140 -0.39 8.01 -16.89
C GLY A 140 0.90 8.63 -17.43
N VAL A 141 1.72 9.26 -16.57
CA VAL A 141 3.04 9.80 -16.96
C VAL A 141 3.95 8.70 -17.50
N VAL A 142 4.00 7.55 -16.84
CA VAL A 142 4.78 6.40 -17.32
C VAL A 142 4.25 5.90 -18.66
N PHE A 143 2.93 5.80 -18.84
CA PHE A 143 2.36 5.37 -20.13
C PHE A 143 2.69 6.35 -21.26
N LYS A 144 2.62 7.65 -21.00
CA LYS A 144 2.97 8.70 -21.96
C LYS A 144 4.45 8.63 -22.35
N ASP A 145 5.35 8.58 -21.38
CA ASP A 145 6.79 8.62 -21.64
C ASP A 145 7.32 7.32 -22.26
N VAL A 146 6.68 6.18 -21.95
CA VAL A 146 7.15 4.86 -22.39
C VAL A 146 6.50 4.41 -23.69
N PHE A 147 5.20 4.69 -23.88
CA PHE A 147 4.44 4.21 -25.04
C PHE A 147 4.10 5.30 -26.07
N ASP A 148 4.39 6.58 -25.79
CA ASP A 148 4.08 7.73 -26.66
C ASP A 148 2.58 7.85 -27.00
N ILE A 149 1.72 7.44 -26.07
CA ILE A 149 0.26 7.50 -26.18
C ILE A 149 -0.21 8.65 -25.28
N GLU A 150 -0.86 9.68 -25.87
CA GLU A 150 -1.45 10.82 -25.14
C GLU A 150 -2.61 10.44 -24.21
#